data_AF-A0A1C7NCQ3-F1
#
_entry.id   AF-A0A1C7NCQ3-F1
#
_cell.length_a   1.000
_cell.length_b   1.000
_cell.length_c   1.000
_cell.angle_alpha   90.00
_cell.angle_beta   90.00
_cell.angle_gamma   90.00
#
_symmetry.space_group_name_H-M   'P 1'
#
loop_
_entity.id
_entity.type
_entity.pdbx_description
1 polymer ?
#
loop_
_entity_poly.entity_id
_entity_poly.type
_entity_poly.pdbx_seq_one_letter_code
_entity_poly.pdbx_strand_id
1 'polypeptide(L)'
;MPFPEGIDNRSTISAPAQNTNRRHNNEGVPDFTEFKLENFKMNASPEITPAPHRLREARRSLVLYLEPDPNTPIHTSLKEFQERSFVEFGPNQAHNTPPHISIFGRILIERGSDFNTKWNKIDELMATIDKEIKRYQLRPPEFTGFEILDKPTKSLVMNVRLNKDYGYLARAIVDEMKPKCNVLESSPMDRLHLAYNVLKSLPKPTLKRMKDKAESTIDFYDWVKTGGSWRLTLYEIMVESQVVGVQHQMNVLKTWPIQVTQTDEFKLSSTLPVSLRIKLSFLSSWFKNSTFMSAKKIVMAQQPKNAMVLRSKKPSER
;
A
#
# COMPACT_ATOMS: atom_id res chain seq x y z
N MET A 1 37.16 -37.78 -33.37
CA MET A 1 37.62 -37.88 -31.97
C MET A 1 36.48 -37.45 -31.05
N PRO A 2 36.01 -38.34 -30.16
CA PRO A 2 35.01 -38.04 -29.13
C PRO A 2 35.66 -37.91 -27.74
N PHE A 3 35.05 -37.16 -26.80
CA PHE A 3 35.10 -37.24 -25.32
C PHE A 3 34.34 -36.02 -24.73
N PRO A 4 33.88 -36.00 -23.46
CA PRO A 4 33.12 -37.02 -22.73
C PRO A 4 31.98 -36.45 -21.84
N GLU A 5 31.19 -37.41 -21.34
CA GLU A 5 30.42 -37.56 -20.09
C GLU A 5 30.30 -36.42 -19.04
N GLY A 6 29.04 -36.17 -18.66
CA GLY A 6 28.50 -36.30 -17.30
C GLY A 6 29.20 -35.60 -16.13
N ILE A 7 28.58 -34.53 -15.60
CA ILE A 7 28.95 -33.96 -14.30
C ILE A 7 27.80 -34.19 -13.30
N ASP A 8 28.10 -35.05 -12.32
CA ASP A 8 27.36 -35.28 -11.08
C ASP A 8 27.40 -34.05 -10.17
N ASN A 9 26.23 -33.53 -9.78
CA ASN A 9 26.10 -32.51 -8.74
C ASN A 9 25.83 -33.15 -7.37
N ARG A 10 26.88 -33.61 -6.70
CA ARG A 10 26.87 -33.85 -5.25
C ARG A 10 27.86 -32.90 -4.59
N SER A 11 27.36 -31.79 -4.04
CA SER A 11 28.14 -30.92 -3.15
C SER A 11 28.10 -31.47 -1.73
N THR A 12 29.17 -32.16 -1.34
CA THR A 12 29.49 -32.54 0.04
C THR A 12 30.38 -31.44 0.62
N ILE A 13 29.93 -30.74 1.67
CA ILE A 13 30.80 -29.85 2.45
C ILE A 13 31.14 -30.58 3.75
N SER A 14 32.37 -31.06 3.82
CA SER A 14 32.99 -31.63 5.03
C SER A 14 33.66 -30.52 5.82
N ALA A 15 33.40 -30.45 7.13
CA ALA A 15 34.19 -29.68 8.09
C ALA A 15 34.92 -30.65 9.04
N PRO A 16 36.16 -30.38 9.46
CA PRO A 16 37.00 -31.34 10.18
C PRO A 16 36.66 -31.38 11.68
N ALA A 17 36.56 -32.58 12.25
CA ALA A 17 36.47 -32.79 13.69
C ALA A 17 37.89 -32.86 14.29
N GLN A 18 38.25 -31.90 15.14
CA GLN A 18 39.40 -32.04 16.04
C GLN A 18 38.96 -32.71 17.34
N ASN A 19 39.57 -33.87 17.61
CA ASN A 19 39.51 -34.58 18.88
C ASN A 19 40.36 -33.84 19.93
N THR A 20 39.73 -33.34 20.99
CA THR A 20 40.43 -33.11 22.27
C THR A 20 39.57 -33.61 23.42
N ASN A 21 40.03 -34.68 24.05
CA ASN A 21 39.59 -35.15 25.36
C ASN A 21 39.79 -34.05 26.41
N ARG A 22 38.73 -33.63 27.11
CA ARG A 22 38.83 -33.12 28.48
C ARG A 22 37.52 -33.37 29.24
N ARG A 23 37.64 -34.17 30.30
CA ARG A 23 36.61 -34.39 31.32
C ARG A 23 36.35 -33.07 32.06
N HIS A 24 35.10 -32.67 32.18
CA HIS A 24 34.59 -31.94 33.34
C HIS A 24 33.08 -32.17 33.46
N ASN A 25 32.67 -32.69 34.61
CA ASN A 25 31.29 -32.72 35.07
C ASN A 25 30.75 -31.29 35.09
N ASN A 26 29.62 -31.05 34.42
CA ASN A 26 28.66 -30.02 34.79
C ASN A 26 27.27 -30.55 34.42
N GLU A 27 26.49 -30.81 35.46
CA GLU A 27 25.06 -31.10 35.41
C GLU A 27 24.30 -29.88 34.86
N GLY A 28 23.27 -30.12 34.05
CA GLY A 28 22.19 -29.15 33.86
C GLY A 28 22.18 -28.29 32.59
N VAL A 29 22.65 -28.78 31.44
CA VAL A 29 22.37 -28.14 30.14
C VAL A 29 21.67 -29.14 29.23
N PRO A 30 20.45 -28.87 28.72
CA PRO A 30 19.85 -29.73 27.73
C PRO A 30 20.70 -29.70 26.46
N ASP A 31 21.09 -30.89 26.03
CA ASP A 31 21.87 -31.16 24.83
C ASP A 31 21.10 -30.65 23.59
N PHE A 32 21.68 -29.68 22.87
CA PHE A 32 21.13 -29.14 21.62
C PHE A 32 21.51 -29.99 20.40
N THR A 33 21.70 -31.30 20.59
CA THR A 33 21.90 -32.22 19.48
C THR A 33 20.57 -32.74 18.95
N GLU A 34 20.38 -32.55 17.64
CA GLU A 34 19.24 -32.96 16.83
C GLU A 34 17.92 -32.18 17.00
N PHE A 35 17.92 -30.92 16.57
CA PHE A 35 16.75 -30.41 15.83
C PHE A 35 16.67 -31.16 14.49
N LYS A 36 16.05 -32.34 14.47
CA LYS A 36 15.54 -32.92 13.22
C LYS A 36 14.39 -32.03 12.77
N LEU A 37 14.63 -31.22 11.74
CA LEU A 37 13.53 -30.69 10.93
C LEU A 37 12.74 -31.90 10.44
N GLU A 38 11.57 -32.15 11.04
CA GLU A 38 10.60 -33.02 10.40
C GLU A 38 10.44 -32.51 8.98
N ASN A 39 10.66 -33.40 8.01
CA ASN A 39 10.45 -33.08 6.60
C ASN A 39 9.11 -32.37 6.50
N PHE A 40 9.13 -31.11 6.07
CA PHE A 40 7.94 -30.33 5.78
C PHE A 40 7.11 -31.16 4.81
N LYS A 41 6.12 -31.89 5.33
CA LYS A 41 5.14 -32.60 4.51
C LYS A 41 4.24 -31.52 3.97
N MET A 42 4.61 -30.97 2.81
CA MET A 42 3.62 -30.34 1.97
C MET A 42 2.56 -31.41 1.73
N ASN A 43 1.38 -31.23 2.30
CA ASN A 43 0.17 -31.90 1.85
C ASN A 43 -0.20 -31.34 0.46
N ALA A 44 0.72 -31.43 -0.49
CA ALA A 44 0.45 -31.26 -1.89
C ALA A 44 0.05 -32.65 -2.38
N SER A 45 -1.23 -32.98 -2.28
CA SER A 45 -1.76 -33.99 -3.19
C SER A 45 -1.47 -33.47 -4.61
N PRO A 46 -0.62 -34.15 -5.40
CA PRO A 46 -0.25 -33.70 -6.74
C PRO A 46 -1.45 -33.65 -7.71
N GLU A 47 -2.60 -34.18 -7.31
CA GLU A 47 -3.84 -34.18 -8.07
C GLU A 47 -4.68 -32.90 -7.92
N ILE A 48 -4.44 -32.05 -6.90
CA ILE A 48 -5.39 -30.97 -6.56
C ILE A 48 -4.88 -29.58 -6.97
N THR A 49 -3.57 -29.36 -7.09
CA THR A 49 -3.02 -28.10 -7.64
C THR A 49 -1.67 -28.34 -8.30
N PRO A 50 -1.53 -28.12 -9.62
CA PRO A 50 -0.25 -28.33 -10.29
C PRO A 50 0.81 -27.37 -9.76
N ALA A 51 2.06 -27.83 -9.76
CA ALA A 51 3.20 -27.04 -9.31
C ALA A 51 3.26 -25.67 -10.03
N PRO A 52 3.72 -24.58 -9.37
CA PRO A 52 3.65 -23.22 -9.90
C PRO A 52 4.25 -23.05 -11.31
N HIS A 53 5.31 -23.81 -11.62
CA HIS A 53 5.93 -23.79 -12.95
C HIS A 53 5.03 -24.38 -14.06
N ARG A 54 4.23 -25.41 -13.77
CA ARG A 54 3.30 -26.01 -14.73
C ARG A 54 2.12 -25.08 -15.00
N LEU A 55 1.60 -24.44 -13.95
CA LEU A 55 0.57 -23.40 -14.10
C LEU A 55 1.09 -22.22 -14.93
N ARG A 56 2.33 -21.79 -14.69
CA ARG A 56 2.96 -20.69 -15.42
C ARG A 56 3.23 -21.03 -16.90
N GLU A 57 3.51 -22.29 -17.20
CA GLU A 57 3.68 -22.71 -18.59
C GLU A 57 2.34 -22.79 -19.33
N ALA A 58 1.23 -23.10 -18.65
CA ALA A 58 -0.09 -23.11 -19.26
C ALA A 58 -0.70 -21.69 -19.39
N ARG A 59 -0.45 -20.82 -18.41
CA ARG A 59 -1.02 -19.47 -18.36
C ARG A 59 -0.11 -18.46 -17.68
N ARG A 60 -0.19 -17.20 -18.09
CA ARG A 60 0.48 -16.05 -17.48
C ARG A 60 -0.56 -15.15 -16.85
N SER A 61 -0.28 -14.71 -15.63
CA SER A 61 -1.09 -13.74 -14.91
C SER A 61 -0.38 -12.40 -14.93
N LEU A 62 -1.04 -11.38 -15.45
CA LEU A 62 -0.53 -10.02 -15.49
C LEU A 62 -1.43 -9.07 -14.70
N VAL A 63 -0.87 -7.95 -14.28
CA VAL A 63 -1.59 -6.86 -13.60
C VAL A 63 -1.06 -5.52 -14.11
N LEU A 64 -1.96 -4.54 -14.22
CA LEU A 64 -1.62 -3.19 -14.63
C LEU A 64 -1.88 -2.24 -13.47
N TYR A 65 -0.81 -1.66 -12.94
CA TYR A 65 -0.87 -0.81 -11.76
C TYR A 65 -0.48 0.62 -12.11
N LEU A 66 -1.20 1.57 -11.52
CA LEU A 66 -0.81 2.97 -11.45
C LEU A 66 -0.11 3.17 -10.11
N GLU A 67 1.15 3.55 -10.15
CA GLU A 67 2.02 3.66 -8.98
C GLU A 67 2.79 4.99 -8.99
N PRO A 68 3.16 5.53 -7.81
CA PRO A 68 4.03 6.70 -7.75
C PRO A 68 5.41 6.36 -8.31
N ASP A 69 6.06 7.31 -8.95
CA ASP A 69 7.43 7.12 -9.45
C ASP A 69 8.39 6.83 -8.28
N PRO A 70 9.35 5.92 -8.46
CA PRO A 70 10.38 5.66 -7.47
C PRO A 70 11.14 6.93 -7.11
N ASN A 71 11.62 6.99 -5.87
CA ASN A 71 12.40 8.11 -5.33
C ASN A 71 11.65 9.45 -5.27
N THR A 72 10.32 9.45 -5.42
CA THR A 72 9.49 10.62 -5.12
C THR A 72 9.14 10.68 -3.62
N PRO A 73 8.78 11.86 -3.09
CA PRO A 73 8.32 12.00 -1.71
C PRO A 73 7.12 11.10 -1.39
N ILE A 74 6.15 11.04 -2.31
CA ILE A 74 4.95 10.20 -2.14
C ILE A 74 5.30 8.70 -2.15
N HIS A 75 6.16 8.23 -3.04
CA HIS A 75 6.61 6.82 -3.05
C HIS A 75 7.33 6.47 -1.74
N THR A 76 8.24 7.34 -1.29
CA THR A 76 9.05 7.12 -0.09
C THR A 76 8.18 7.07 1.16
N SER A 77 7.25 8.02 1.31
CA SER A 77 6.37 8.10 2.47
C SER A 77 5.31 6.98 2.52
N LEU A 78 4.80 6.52 1.36
CA LEU A 78 3.94 5.34 1.29
C LEU A 78 4.69 4.05 1.68
N LYS A 79 5.93 3.89 1.22
CA LYS A 79 6.78 2.77 1.60
C LYS A 79 7.10 2.78 3.10
N GLU A 80 7.46 3.95 3.64
CA GLU A 80 7.69 4.13 5.06
C GLU A 80 6.45 3.81 5.90
N PHE A 81 5.26 4.20 5.44
CA PHE A 81 4.01 3.80 6.08
C PHE A 81 3.82 2.28 6.07
N GLN A 82 4.04 1.59 4.94
CA GLN A 82 3.94 0.13 4.87
C GLN A 82 4.91 -0.55 5.85
N GLU A 83 6.17 -0.11 5.90
CA GLU A 83 7.18 -0.67 6.81
C GLU A 83 6.80 -0.45 8.28
N ARG A 84 6.40 0.78 8.64
CA ARG A 84 6.01 1.12 10.01
C ARG A 84 4.74 0.39 10.44
N SER A 85 3.76 0.29 9.56
CA SER A 85 2.49 -0.38 9.87
C SER A 85 2.65 -1.89 10.00
N PHE A 86 3.56 -2.50 9.22
CA PHE A 86 3.97 -3.89 9.40
C PHE A 86 4.53 -4.14 10.80
N VAL A 87 5.46 -3.29 11.26
CA VAL A 87 6.11 -3.46 12.58
C VAL A 87 5.14 -3.18 13.73
N GLU A 88 4.36 -2.10 13.65
CA GLU A 88 3.52 -1.64 14.76
C GLU A 88 2.21 -2.45 14.91
N PHE A 89 1.60 -2.86 13.79
CA PHE A 89 0.28 -3.49 13.80
C PHE A 89 0.27 -4.93 13.26
N GLY A 90 1.42 -5.41 12.78
CA GLY A 90 1.57 -6.73 12.19
C GLY A 90 1.22 -6.78 10.70
N PRO A 91 1.49 -7.93 10.05
CA PRO A 91 1.29 -8.10 8.63
C PRO A 91 -0.21 -8.07 8.25
N ASN A 92 -0.51 -7.43 7.13
CA ASN A 92 -1.82 -7.46 6.47
C ASN A 92 -1.62 -7.60 4.94
N GLN A 93 -2.68 -7.80 4.17
CA GLN A 93 -2.56 -8.12 2.73
C GLN A 93 -2.08 -6.94 1.88
N ALA A 94 -2.23 -5.70 2.34
CA ALA A 94 -1.66 -4.55 1.65
C ALA A 94 -0.14 -4.58 1.62
N HIS A 95 0.51 -5.34 2.51
CA HIS A 95 1.97 -5.53 2.51
C HIS A 95 2.45 -6.55 1.46
N ASN A 96 1.55 -7.30 0.81
CA ASN A 96 1.93 -8.28 -0.19
C ASN A 96 2.33 -7.64 -1.53
N THR A 97 2.02 -6.35 -1.72
CA THR A 97 2.37 -5.61 -2.94
C THR A 97 2.82 -4.19 -2.59
N PRO A 98 3.66 -3.56 -3.43
CA PRO A 98 3.92 -2.13 -3.31
C PRO A 98 2.62 -1.31 -3.39
N PRO A 99 2.55 -0.11 -2.78
CA PRO A 99 1.39 0.75 -2.83
C PRO A 99 1.02 1.11 -4.28
N HIS A 100 -0.19 0.78 -4.71
CA HIS A 100 -0.63 0.99 -6.08
C HIS A 100 -2.15 1.22 -6.16
N ILE A 101 -2.59 1.76 -7.31
CA ILE A 101 -3.97 1.79 -7.75
C ILE A 101 -4.11 0.78 -8.88
N SER A 102 -5.03 -0.18 -8.75
CA SER A 102 -5.25 -1.18 -9.79
C SER A 102 -6.01 -0.59 -10.97
N ILE A 103 -5.44 -0.67 -12.17
CA ILE A 103 -6.14 -0.39 -13.43
C ILE A 103 -6.77 -1.67 -13.97
N PHE A 104 -6.01 -2.77 -13.92
CA PHE A 104 -6.50 -4.12 -14.16
C PHE A 104 -6.09 -5.04 -13.01
N GLY A 105 -7.08 -5.57 -12.30
CA GLY A 105 -6.88 -6.45 -11.16
C GLY A 105 -6.20 -7.75 -11.53
N ARG A 106 -6.54 -8.33 -12.69
CA ARG A 106 -5.85 -9.50 -13.25
C ARG A 106 -6.15 -9.70 -14.73
N ILE A 107 -5.11 -9.97 -15.52
CA ILE A 107 -5.20 -10.33 -16.94
C ILE A 107 -4.61 -11.73 -17.10
N LEU A 108 -5.38 -12.66 -17.65
CA LEU A 108 -4.95 -14.04 -17.88
C LEU A 108 -4.71 -14.27 -19.37
N ILE A 109 -3.49 -14.69 -19.70
CA ILE A 109 -3.09 -15.05 -21.06
C ILE A 109 -2.69 -16.52 -21.08
N GLU A 110 -3.42 -17.30 -21.85
CA GLU A 110 -3.10 -18.71 -22.09
C GLU A 110 -1.95 -18.87 -23.08
N ARG A 111 -1.19 -19.94 -22.90
CA ARG A 111 -0.11 -20.32 -23.80
C ARG A 111 -0.64 -20.59 -25.21
N GLY A 112 -0.02 -20.00 -26.23
CA GLY A 112 -0.26 -20.34 -27.63
C GLY A 112 0.18 -21.78 -27.98
N SER A 113 -0.34 -22.30 -29.09
CA SER A 113 -0.02 -23.65 -29.56
C SER A 113 1.46 -23.83 -29.92
N ASP A 114 2.04 -22.82 -30.56
CA ASP A 114 3.38 -22.95 -31.13
C ASP A 114 4.44 -22.44 -30.16
N PHE A 115 5.53 -23.18 -30.01
CA PHE A 115 6.57 -22.87 -29.02
C PHE A 115 7.20 -21.49 -29.21
N ASN A 116 7.37 -21.05 -30.46
CA ASN A 116 8.02 -19.79 -30.81
C ASN A 116 7.11 -18.57 -30.62
N THR A 117 5.78 -18.75 -30.69
CA THR A 117 4.80 -17.67 -30.63
C THR A 117 3.92 -17.74 -29.38
N LYS A 118 4.23 -18.66 -28.46
CA LYS A 118 3.38 -19.02 -27.32
C LYS A 118 3.00 -17.85 -26.42
N TRP A 119 3.77 -16.76 -26.43
CA TRP A 119 3.52 -15.56 -25.63
C TRP A 119 3.30 -14.28 -26.46
N ASN A 120 3.11 -14.37 -27.79
CA ASN A 120 2.89 -13.21 -28.65
C ASN A 120 1.72 -12.32 -28.17
N LYS A 121 0.70 -12.92 -27.55
CA LYS A 121 -0.43 -12.18 -26.96
C LYS A 121 0.00 -11.18 -25.88
N ILE A 122 1.13 -11.40 -25.20
CA ILE A 122 1.71 -10.46 -24.22
C ILE A 122 2.29 -9.26 -24.95
N ASP A 123 3.01 -9.48 -26.05
CA ASP A 123 3.56 -8.40 -26.87
C ASP A 123 2.45 -7.58 -27.52
N GLU A 124 1.40 -8.24 -27.99
CA GLU A 124 0.18 -7.58 -28.49
C GLU A 124 -0.49 -6.74 -27.40
N LEU A 125 -0.64 -7.27 -26.17
CA LEU A 125 -1.15 -6.50 -25.03
C LEU A 125 -0.31 -5.25 -24.77
N MET A 126 1.02 -5.38 -24.73
CA MET A 126 1.92 -4.25 -24.52
C MET A 126 1.82 -3.21 -25.63
N ALA A 127 1.64 -3.64 -26.89
CA ALA A 127 1.45 -2.76 -28.02
C ALA A 127 0.10 -2.02 -27.97
N THR A 128 -0.98 -2.71 -27.60
CA THR A 128 -2.31 -2.09 -27.39
C THR A 128 -2.26 -1.07 -26.26
N ILE A 129 -1.63 -1.39 -25.12
CA ILE A 129 -1.46 -0.42 -24.02
C ILE A 129 -0.65 0.80 -24.50
N ASP A 130 0.45 0.59 -25.23
CA ASP A 130 1.29 1.68 -25.73
C ASP A 130 0.52 2.63 -26.67
N LYS A 131 -0.26 2.05 -27.59
CA LYS A 131 -1.14 2.77 -28.52
C LYS A 131 -2.19 3.59 -27.78
N GLU A 132 -2.91 2.97 -26.84
CA GLU A 132 -4.00 3.65 -26.15
C GLU A 132 -3.50 4.70 -25.14
N ILE A 133 -2.36 4.48 -24.45
CA ILE A 133 -1.77 5.50 -23.58
C ILE A 133 -1.40 6.77 -24.37
N LYS A 134 -0.91 6.63 -25.61
CA LYS A 134 -0.61 7.79 -26.48
C LYS A 134 -1.86 8.53 -26.95
N ARG A 135 -3.01 7.86 -26.95
CA ARG A 135 -4.30 8.43 -27.39
C ARG A 135 -4.96 9.28 -26.31
N TYR A 136 -4.78 8.92 -25.04
CA TYR A 136 -5.43 9.59 -23.92
C TYR A 136 -4.48 10.51 -23.15
N GLN A 137 -5.01 11.59 -22.58
CA GLN A 137 -4.22 12.51 -21.77
C GLN A 137 -4.34 12.14 -20.30
N LEU A 138 -3.68 11.03 -19.93
CA LEU A 138 -3.68 10.56 -18.56
C LEU A 138 -3.05 11.61 -17.64
N ARG A 139 -3.72 11.89 -16.52
CA ARG A 139 -3.27 12.84 -15.50
C ARG A 139 -2.98 12.11 -14.19
N PRO A 140 -2.09 12.63 -13.34
CA PRO A 140 -1.90 12.08 -12.01
C PRO A 140 -3.23 11.94 -11.23
N PRO A 141 -3.36 10.89 -10.40
CA PRO A 141 -4.50 10.73 -9.50
C PRO A 141 -4.54 11.87 -8.48
N GLU A 142 -5.73 12.30 -8.10
CA GLU A 142 -5.91 13.37 -7.11
C GLU A 142 -6.34 12.77 -5.77
N PHE A 143 -5.62 13.09 -4.69
CA PHE A 143 -5.97 12.63 -3.35
C PHE A 143 -7.29 13.23 -2.86
N THR A 144 -8.18 12.41 -2.27
CA THR A 144 -9.49 12.86 -1.76
C THR A 144 -9.74 12.55 -0.28
N GLY A 145 -8.84 11.82 0.39
CA GLY A 145 -8.91 11.57 1.83
C GLY A 145 -8.65 10.12 2.22
N PHE A 146 -8.64 9.87 3.53
CA PHE A 146 -8.54 8.52 4.10
C PHE A 146 -9.89 8.03 4.62
N GLU A 147 -10.25 6.80 4.27
CA GLU A 147 -11.52 6.18 4.65
C GLU A 147 -11.31 4.79 5.25
N ILE A 148 -12.14 4.45 6.24
CA ILE A 148 -12.24 3.09 6.77
C ILE A 148 -13.54 2.50 6.22
N LEU A 149 -13.43 1.57 5.29
CA LEU A 149 -14.57 0.86 4.72
C LEU A 149 -14.96 -0.28 5.67
N ASP A 150 -16.26 -0.49 5.89
CA ASP A 150 -16.75 -1.59 6.73
C ASP A 150 -17.05 -2.87 5.91
N LYS A 151 -17.17 -2.78 4.58
CA LYS A 151 -17.50 -3.89 3.64
C LYS A 151 -16.61 -3.85 2.38
N PRO A 152 -16.39 -4.99 1.70
CA PRO A 152 -16.78 -6.36 2.09
C PRO A 152 -16.00 -6.86 3.30
N THR A 153 -14.79 -6.35 3.52
CA THR A 153 -13.99 -6.54 4.73
C THR A 153 -13.51 -5.18 5.23
N LYS A 154 -13.36 -5.04 6.55
CA LYS A 154 -12.88 -3.78 7.12
C LYS A 154 -11.48 -3.47 6.60
N SER A 155 -11.33 -2.31 5.99
CA SER A 155 -10.09 -1.89 5.34
C SER A 155 -9.85 -0.39 5.52
N LEU A 156 -8.58 -0.02 5.57
CA LEU A 156 -8.13 1.37 5.45
C LEU A 156 -7.72 1.62 4.01
N VAL A 157 -8.30 2.65 3.42
CA VAL A 157 -8.02 3.05 2.05
C VAL A 157 -7.68 4.53 1.98
N MET A 158 -6.85 4.86 1.00
CA MET A 158 -6.59 6.21 0.57
C MET A 158 -7.39 6.45 -0.71
N ASN A 159 -8.41 7.29 -0.63
CA ASN A 159 -9.29 7.59 -1.75
C ASN A 159 -8.61 8.53 -2.73
N VAL A 160 -8.81 8.26 -4.01
CA VAL A 160 -8.26 9.04 -5.11
C VAL A 160 -9.32 9.29 -6.18
N ARG A 161 -9.19 10.40 -6.89
CA ARG A 161 -9.98 10.68 -8.08
C ARG A 161 -9.08 10.46 -9.30
N LEU A 162 -9.43 9.47 -10.10
CA LEU A 162 -8.84 9.27 -11.42
C LEU A 162 -9.54 10.14 -12.46
N ASN A 163 -8.77 10.66 -13.41
CA ASN A 163 -9.35 11.25 -14.61
C ASN A 163 -10.14 10.17 -15.39
N LYS A 164 -11.24 10.58 -16.05
CA LYS A 164 -12.12 9.68 -16.83
C LYS A 164 -11.38 8.90 -17.93
N ASP A 165 -10.26 9.43 -18.41
CA ASP A 165 -9.40 8.83 -19.42
C ASP A 165 -8.83 7.47 -19.01
N TYR A 166 -8.59 7.22 -17.71
CA TYR A 166 -8.23 5.87 -17.25
C TYR A 166 -9.35 4.86 -17.52
N GLY A 167 -10.60 5.29 -17.36
CA GLY A 167 -11.77 4.46 -17.67
C GLY A 167 -11.99 4.26 -19.16
N TYR A 168 -11.61 5.22 -20.02
CA TYR A 168 -11.64 5.05 -21.48
C TYR A 168 -10.50 4.14 -21.95
N LEU A 169 -9.30 4.33 -21.42
CA LEU A 169 -8.13 3.47 -21.64
C LEU A 169 -8.45 2.01 -21.30
N ALA A 170 -8.97 1.75 -20.10
CA ALA A 170 -9.27 0.39 -19.66
C ALA A 170 -10.31 -0.29 -20.57
N ARG A 171 -11.36 0.44 -20.95
CA ARG A 171 -12.38 -0.07 -21.90
C ARG A 171 -11.78 -0.37 -23.28
N ALA A 172 -11.00 0.55 -23.84
CA ALA A 172 -10.39 0.35 -25.16
C ALA A 172 -9.45 -0.87 -25.20
N ILE A 173 -8.63 -1.06 -24.16
CA ILE A 173 -7.75 -2.24 -24.05
C ILE A 173 -8.59 -3.51 -23.94
N VAL A 174 -9.65 -3.52 -23.12
CA VAL A 174 -10.53 -4.68 -22.98
C VAL A 174 -11.21 -5.01 -24.29
N ASP A 175 -11.77 -4.02 -24.99
CA ASP A 175 -12.47 -4.24 -26.25
C ASP A 175 -11.54 -4.85 -27.32
N GLU A 176 -10.29 -4.40 -27.39
CA GLU A 176 -9.29 -4.92 -28.34
C GLU A 176 -8.74 -6.30 -27.93
N MET A 177 -8.58 -6.55 -26.62
CA MET A 177 -7.92 -7.76 -26.11
C MET A 177 -8.87 -8.87 -25.65
N LYS A 178 -10.18 -8.61 -25.54
CA LYS A 178 -11.22 -9.60 -25.16
C LYS A 178 -11.16 -10.93 -25.93
N PRO A 179 -10.90 -10.98 -27.26
CA PRO A 179 -10.79 -12.28 -27.94
C PRO A 179 -9.48 -13.02 -27.63
N LYS A 180 -8.49 -12.37 -27.01
CA LYS A 180 -7.13 -12.88 -26.84
C LYS A 180 -6.79 -13.23 -25.40
N CYS A 181 -7.33 -12.50 -24.43
CA CYS A 181 -7.08 -12.68 -23.01
C CYS A 181 -8.35 -12.53 -22.18
N ASN A 182 -8.32 -13.05 -20.95
CA ASN A 182 -9.40 -12.87 -19.98
C ASN A 182 -8.99 -11.79 -18.98
N VAL A 183 -9.67 -10.65 -19.02
CA VAL A 183 -9.47 -9.54 -18.09
C VAL A 183 -10.47 -9.66 -16.95
N LEU A 184 -9.98 -9.99 -15.77
CA LEU A 184 -10.72 -9.99 -14.52
C LEU A 184 -10.60 -8.58 -13.90
N GLU A 185 -11.73 -8.00 -13.52
CA GLU A 185 -11.81 -6.64 -12.95
C GLU A 185 -11.28 -5.56 -13.91
N SER A 186 -12.12 -5.22 -14.90
CA SER A 186 -11.81 -4.26 -15.97
C SER A 186 -12.04 -2.79 -15.59
N SER A 187 -12.39 -2.51 -14.33
CA SER A 187 -12.64 -1.13 -13.87
C SER A 187 -11.44 -0.64 -13.06
N PRO A 188 -10.83 0.50 -13.45
CA PRO A 188 -9.85 1.16 -12.60
C PRO A 188 -10.42 1.45 -11.22
N MET A 189 -9.60 1.24 -10.20
CA MET A 189 -9.94 1.55 -8.82
C MET A 189 -9.79 3.06 -8.55
N ASP A 190 -10.62 3.57 -7.65
CA ASP A 190 -10.60 4.94 -7.14
C ASP A 190 -9.96 5.05 -5.76
N ARG A 191 -9.12 4.06 -5.41
CA ARG A 191 -8.50 3.96 -4.09
C ARG A 191 -7.20 3.16 -4.11
N LEU A 192 -6.33 3.51 -3.18
CA LEU A 192 -5.14 2.74 -2.83
C LEU A 192 -5.40 2.05 -1.48
N HIS A 193 -5.23 0.74 -1.43
CA HIS A 193 -5.41 -0.03 -0.21
C HIS A 193 -4.18 0.10 0.70
N LEU A 194 -4.40 0.63 1.91
CA LEU A 194 -3.34 0.81 2.91
C LEU A 194 -3.31 -0.32 3.94
N ALA A 195 -4.47 -0.87 4.29
CA ALA A 195 -4.55 -2.05 5.15
C ALA A 195 -5.85 -2.82 4.91
N TYR A 196 -5.76 -4.13 4.72
CA TYR A 196 -6.91 -5.02 4.64
C TYR A 196 -6.48 -6.46 4.89
N ASN A 197 -7.44 -7.31 5.20
CA ASN A 197 -7.23 -8.75 5.26
C ASN A 197 -8.56 -9.47 4.96
N VAL A 198 -8.56 -10.24 3.88
CA VAL A 198 -9.70 -11.02 3.39
C VAL A 198 -10.01 -12.19 4.33
N LEU A 199 -8.99 -12.82 4.92
CA LEU A 199 -9.16 -14.00 5.79
C LEU A 199 -9.60 -13.62 7.21
N LYS A 200 -9.06 -12.52 7.75
CA LYS A 200 -9.36 -12.06 9.11
C LYS A 200 -9.42 -10.54 9.15
N SER A 201 -10.64 -10.00 9.19
CA SER A 201 -10.88 -8.55 9.20
C SER A 201 -10.15 -7.86 10.37
N LEU A 202 -9.52 -6.72 10.07
CA LEU A 202 -8.81 -5.91 11.06
C LEU A 202 -9.82 -5.19 11.99
N PRO A 203 -9.56 -5.13 13.31
CA PRO A 203 -10.42 -4.39 14.23
C PRO A 203 -10.49 -2.89 13.87
N LYS A 204 -11.68 -2.29 13.97
CA LYS A 204 -11.88 -0.86 13.69
C LYS A 204 -11.00 0.08 14.53
N PRO A 205 -10.74 -0.18 15.83
CA PRO A 205 -9.78 0.62 16.60
C PRO A 205 -8.35 0.56 16.04
N THR A 206 -7.92 -0.60 15.57
CA THR A 206 -6.61 -0.77 14.90
C THR A 206 -6.56 0.04 13.60
N LEU A 207 -7.61 -0.04 12.78
CA LEU A 207 -7.70 0.74 11.53
C LEU A 207 -7.70 2.25 11.78
N LYS A 208 -8.32 2.73 12.88
CA LYS A 208 -8.25 4.14 13.28
C LYS A 208 -6.82 4.55 13.62
N ARG A 209 -6.10 3.77 14.44
CA ARG A 209 -4.68 4.04 14.74
C ARG A 209 -3.79 4.00 13.50
N MET A 210 -4.04 3.06 12.59
CA MET A 210 -3.34 3.00 11.29
C MET A 210 -3.65 4.24 10.45
N LYS A 211 -4.88 4.75 10.47
CA LYS A 211 -5.26 5.99 9.78
C LYS A 211 -4.49 7.18 10.35
N ASP A 212 -4.43 7.34 11.67
CA ASP A 212 -3.66 8.42 12.30
C ASP A 212 -2.17 8.31 11.93
N LYS A 213 -1.65 7.09 11.81
CA LYS A 213 -0.28 6.83 11.35
C LYS A 213 -0.07 7.18 9.87
N ALA A 214 -1.05 6.88 9.03
CA ALA A 214 -1.04 7.23 7.61
C ALA A 214 -1.05 8.75 7.43
N GLU A 215 -1.93 9.46 8.14
CA GLU A 215 -2.04 10.92 8.11
C GLU A 215 -0.78 11.64 8.59
N SER A 216 -0.01 11.02 9.49
CA SER A 216 1.25 11.58 10.02
C SER A 216 2.51 11.16 9.25
N THR A 217 2.43 10.13 8.40
CA THR A 217 3.60 9.58 7.69
C THR A 217 3.56 9.85 6.19
N ILE A 218 2.39 9.72 5.55
CA ILE A 218 2.25 9.85 4.10
C ILE A 218 2.27 11.33 3.73
N ASP A 219 3.20 11.73 2.86
CA ASP A 219 3.29 13.12 2.37
C ASP A 219 2.28 13.35 1.24
N PHE A 220 1.01 13.48 1.63
CA PHE A 220 -0.05 13.87 0.70
C PHE A 220 -0.07 15.38 0.44
N TYR A 221 0.62 16.21 1.23
CA TYR A 221 0.65 17.66 1.02
C TYR A 221 1.44 18.02 -0.23
N ASP A 222 2.64 17.43 -0.41
CA ASP A 222 3.40 17.61 -1.64
C ASP A 222 2.63 17.09 -2.86
N TRP A 223 2.01 15.92 -2.73
CA TRP A 223 1.16 15.35 -3.78
C TRP A 223 0.00 16.28 -4.17
N VAL A 224 -0.75 16.83 -3.21
CA VAL A 224 -1.85 17.77 -3.51
C VAL A 224 -1.33 19.03 -4.20
N LYS A 225 -0.11 19.48 -3.88
CA LYS A 225 0.49 20.69 -4.46
C LYS A 225 1.03 20.46 -5.88
N THR A 226 1.68 19.33 -6.13
CA THR A 226 2.43 19.08 -7.36
C THR A 226 1.73 18.11 -8.31
N GLY A 227 0.70 17.40 -7.84
CA GLY A 227 0.13 16.22 -8.52
C GLY A 227 0.95 14.95 -8.33
N GLY A 228 2.20 15.06 -7.87
CA GLY A 228 3.15 13.95 -7.81
C GLY A 228 3.55 13.43 -9.20
N SER A 229 4.57 12.57 -9.22
CA SER A 229 4.98 11.86 -10.44
C SER A 229 4.51 10.41 -10.36
N TRP A 230 3.91 9.92 -11.44
CA TRP A 230 3.20 8.65 -11.48
C TRP A 230 3.52 7.90 -12.76
N ARG A 231 3.36 6.59 -12.73
CA ARG A 231 3.56 5.71 -13.88
C ARG A 231 2.58 4.55 -13.88
N LEU A 232 2.26 4.06 -15.08
CA LEU A 232 1.63 2.78 -15.28
C LEU A 232 2.70 1.70 -15.43
N THR A 233 2.58 0.60 -14.71
CA THR A 233 3.50 -0.53 -14.84
C THR A 233 2.71 -1.82 -15.05
N LEU A 234 3.06 -2.54 -16.11
CA LEU A 234 2.58 -3.88 -16.39
C LEU A 234 3.52 -4.89 -15.74
N TYR A 235 2.98 -5.72 -14.85
CA TYR A 235 3.71 -6.78 -14.19
C TYR A 235 3.25 -8.15 -14.65
N GLU A 236 4.17 -9.10 -14.74
CA GLU A 236 3.89 -10.54 -14.68
C GLU A 236 3.97 -11.01 -13.22
N ILE A 237 2.92 -11.64 -12.71
CA ILE A 237 2.94 -12.29 -11.39
C ILE A 237 3.65 -13.64 -11.54
N MET A 238 4.84 -13.72 -10.97
CA MET A 238 5.70 -14.91 -11.00
C MET A 238 5.29 -15.89 -9.90
N VAL A 239 5.07 -15.36 -8.69
CA VAL A 239 4.60 -16.10 -7.52
C VAL A 239 3.66 -15.21 -6.71
N GLU A 240 2.42 -15.67 -6.53
CA GLU A 240 1.43 -15.03 -5.66
C GLU A 240 1.53 -15.61 -4.26
N SER A 241 2.04 -14.81 -3.33
CA SER A 241 2.13 -15.20 -1.92
C SER A 241 0.75 -15.29 -1.27
N GLN A 242 0.42 -16.46 -0.72
CA GLN A 242 -0.75 -16.66 0.14
C GLN A 242 -0.49 -16.26 1.60
N VAL A 243 0.77 -15.99 1.96
CA VAL A 243 1.17 -15.58 3.30
C VAL A 243 1.03 -14.07 3.41
N VAL A 244 0.27 -13.63 4.40
CA VAL A 244 0.06 -12.22 4.71
C VAL A 244 1.38 -11.58 5.15
N GLY A 245 1.74 -10.44 4.56
CA GLY A 245 3.00 -9.76 4.84
C GLY A 245 4.18 -10.18 3.96
N VAL A 246 4.04 -11.24 3.17
CA VAL A 246 5.10 -11.69 2.26
C VAL A 246 4.79 -11.19 0.86
N GLN A 247 5.72 -10.42 0.29
CA GLN A 247 5.54 -9.81 -1.02
C GLN A 247 5.37 -10.84 -2.13
N HIS A 248 4.51 -10.51 -3.09
CA HIS A 248 4.41 -11.22 -4.36
C HIS A 248 5.70 -11.05 -5.14
N GLN A 249 6.13 -12.10 -5.82
CA GLN A 249 7.22 -12.01 -6.77
C GLN A 249 6.63 -11.59 -8.11
N MET A 250 6.98 -10.39 -8.56
CA MET A 250 6.47 -9.80 -9.79
C MET A 250 7.64 -9.40 -10.68
N ASN A 251 7.50 -9.60 -11.98
CA ASN A 251 8.46 -9.15 -12.97
C ASN A 251 7.88 -7.94 -13.73
N VAL A 252 8.64 -6.86 -13.84
CA VAL A 252 8.24 -5.70 -14.64
C VAL A 252 8.39 -6.08 -16.11
N LEU A 253 7.30 -5.95 -16.89
CA LEU A 253 7.36 -6.11 -18.34
C LEU A 253 7.58 -4.76 -19.04
N LYS A 254 6.81 -3.75 -18.65
CA LYS A 254 6.91 -2.40 -19.22
C LYS A 254 6.32 -1.36 -18.29
N THR A 255 6.85 -0.14 -18.37
CA THR A 255 6.39 1.03 -17.61
C THR A 255 6.16 2.21 -18.54
N TRP A 256 5.12 3.00 -18.27
CA TRP A 256 4.76 4.21 -18.99
C TRP A 256 4.61 5.37 -18.00
N PRO A 257 5.39 6.45 -18.13
CA PRO A 257 5.25 7.62 -17.26
C PRO A 257 3.93 8.36 -17.56
N ILE A 258 3.27 8.85 -16.52
CA ILE A 258 2.12 9.75 -16.64
C ILE A 258 2.64 11.17 -16.79
N GLN A 259 2.40 11.78 -17.94
CA GLN A 259 2.87 13.13 -18.21
C GLN A 259 2.09 14.12 -17.36
N VAL A 260 2.80 14.87 -16.50
CA VAL A 260 2.24 16.05 -15.86
C VAL A 260 2.18 17.13 -16.92
N THR A 261 1.03 17.32 -17.56
CA THR A 261 0.81 18.54 -18.33
C THR A 261 0.80 19.67 -17.31
N GLN A 262 1.80 20.55 -17.36
CA GLN A 262 1.80 21.80 -16.59
C GLN A 262 0.61 22.62 -17.08
N THR A 263 -0.56 22.42 -16.48
CA THR A 263 -1.63 23.39 -16.57
C THR A 263 -1.18 24.56 -15.71
N ASP A 264 -0.83 25.66 -16.36
CA ASP A 264 -0.64 26.96 -15.74
C ASP A 264 -1.75 27.20 -14.69
N GLU A 265 -1.32 27.60 -13.50
CA GLU A 265 -2.14 28.04 -12.37
C GLU A 265 -3.07 27.00 -11.70
N PHE A 266 -2.52 26.26 -10.73
CA PHE A 266 -3.30 25.73 -9.61
C PHE A 266 -3.87 26.90 -8.78
N LYS A 267 -5.01 27.47 -9.20
CA LYS A 267 -5.83 28.35 -8.36
C LYS A 267 -6.50 27.50 -7.29
N LEU A 268 -5.97 27.55 -6.07
CA LEU A 268 -6.56 27.02 -4.82
C LEU A 268 -7.90 27.68 -4.42
N SER A 269 -8.69 28.18 -5.37
CA SER A 269 -9.98 28.81 -5.13
C SER A 269 -11.05 28.17 -6.02
N SER A 270 -11.72 27.10 -5.55
CA SER A 270 -13.18 26.92 -5.78
C SER A 270 -13.77 25.53 -5.47
N THR A 271 -13.09 24.55 -4.86
CA THR A 271 -13.75 23.24 -4.63
C THR A 271 -13.53 22.62 -3.24
N LEU A 272 -13.38 23.45 -2.20
CA LEU A 272 -13.59 22.98 -0.82
C LEU A 272 -15.02 23.32 -0.37
N PRO A 273 -15.82 22.35 0.10
CA PRO A 273 -17.12 22.64 0.70
C PRO A 273 -16.94 23.60 1.89
N VAL A 274 -17.87 24.55 2.04
CA VAL A 274 -17.81 25.67 3.00
C VAL A 274 -17.54 25.21 4.45
N SER A 275 -17.89 23.97 4.79
CA SER A 275 -17.65 23.35 6.11
C SER A 275 -16.16 23.12 6.46
N LEU A 276 -15.26 23.01 5.47
CA LEU A 276 -13.81 22.90 5.69
C LEU A 276 -13.12 24.26 5.79
N ARG A 277 -13.71 25.31 5.21
CA ARG A 277 -13.12 26.66 5.18
C ARG A 277 -13.13 27.34 6.56
N ILE A 278 -14.09 26.97 7.40
CA ILE A 278 -14.23 27.52 8.76
C ILE A 278 -13.24 26.86 9.73
N LYS A 279 -12.89 25.58 9.58
CA LYS A 279 -11.99 24.90 10.53
C LYS A 279 -10.50 25.23 10.35
N LEU A 280 -10.08 25.63 9.16
CA LEU A 280 -8.68 26.04 8.91
C LEU A 280 -8.38 27.47 9.36
N SER A 281 -9.39 28.32 9.57
CA SER A 281 -9.23 29.70 10.06
C SER A 281 -9.14 29.81 11.58
N PHE A 282 -9.64 28.82 12.32
CA PHE A 282 -9.51 28.77 13.80
C PHE A 282 -8.19 28.16 14.29
N LEU A 283 -7.49 27.36 13.49
CA LEU A 283 -6.18 26.78 13.87
C LEU A 283 -5.00 27.74 13.62
N SER A 284 -5.13 28.70 12.70
CA SER A 284 -4.10 29.73 12.46
C SER A 284 -4.14 30.89 13.47
N SER A 285 -5.19 30.99 14.27
CA SER A 285 -5.36 32.06 15.27
C SER A 285 -4.80 31.71 16.65
N TRP A 286 -4.49 30.44 16.93
CA TRP A 286 -3.98 30.02 18.25
C TRP A 286 -2.46 29.92 18.35
N PHE A 287 -1.73 29.92 17.22
CA PHE A 287 -0.27 29.82 17.20
C PHE A 287 0.48 31.16 17.06
N LYS A 288 -0.20 32.31 17.22
CA LYS A 288 0.44 33.63 17.11
C LYS A 288 0.56 34.45 18.40
N ASN A 289 0.16 33.93 19.57
CA ASN A 289 0.37 34.63 20.85
C ASN A 289 0.96 33.69 21.91
N SER A 290 2.25 33.38 21.81
CA SER A 290 3.00 32.82 22.94
C SER A 290 4.50 33.16 22.87
N THR A 291 4.86 34.43 23.07
CA THR A 291 6.15 34.81 23.66
C THR A 291 6.20 36.32 23.93
N PHE A 292 6.02 36.75 25.18
CA PHE A 292 7.10 37.33 26.01
C PHE A 292 6.60 37.73 27.40
N MET A 293 7.56 37.76 28.32
CA MET A 293 7.49 37.68 29.77
C MET A 293 7.29 39.02 30.52
N SER A 294 6.75 38.90 31.74
CA SER A 294 7.21 39.56 32.99
C SER A 294 6.69 40.94 33.44
N ALA A 295 6.08 40.90 34.64
CA ALA A 295 6.21 41.77 35.83
C ALA A 295 5.90 43.29 35.79
N LYS A 296 4.89 43.69 36.60
CA LYS A 296 4.89 44.73 37.69
C LYS A 296 3.43 45.04 38.07
N LYS A 297 2.95 44.66 39.27
CA LYS A 297 2.97 45.38 40.56
C LYS A 297 2.06 46.63 40.61
N ILE A 298 0.91 46.46 41.29
CA ILE A 298 0.19 47.35 42.23
C ILE A 298 -0.22 48.77 41.75
N VAL A 299 -1.53 49.09 41.84
CA VAL A 299 -2.09 50.24 42.61
C VAL A 299 -3.55 49.94 43.04
N MET A 300 -3.82 50.07 44.33
CA MET A 300 -5.16 50.17 44.97
C MET A 300 -5.73 51.58 44.86
N ALA A 301 -7.06 51.71 44.73
CA ALA A 301 -7.95 52.80 45.19
C ALA A 301 -9.21 52.76 44.30
N GLN A 302 -10.47 52.93 44.72
CA GLN A 302 -11.08 53.43 45.94
C GLN A 302 -12.57 53.02 45.89
N GLN A 303 -13.13 52.58 47.00
CA GLN A 303 -14.58 52.63 47.27
C GLN A 303 -14.96 54.03 47.78
N PRO A 304 -16.24 54.43 47.62
CA PRO A 304 -17.08 54.74 48.78
C PRO A 304 -18.44 54.02 48.66
N LYS A 305 -18.91 53.26 49.67
CA LYS A 305 -19.53 53.59 50.98
C LYS A 305 -20.94 54.22 50.91
N ASN A 306 -21.82 53.60 51.71
CA ASN A 306 -23.16 54.00 52.20
C ASN A 306 -24.35 53.53 51.32
N ALA A 307 -25.47 52.99 51.81
CA ALA A 307 -26.00 52.72 53.15
C ALA A 307 -27.07 51.60 53.03
N MET A 308 -27.08 50.59 53.91
CA MET A 308 -28.03 50.41 55.01
C MET A 308 -29.40 49.77 54.62
N VAL A 309 -29.52 48.46 54.82
CA VAL A 309 -30.43 47.74 55.77
C VAL A 309 -31.88 47.54 55.30
N LEU A 310 -32.27 46.28 55.12
CA LEU A 310 -33.34 45.65 55.93
C LEU A 310 -33.33 44.12 55.76
N ARG A 311 -33.52 43.46 56.90
CA ARG A 311 -33.35 42.03 57.18
C ARG A 311 -34.75 41.41 57.36
N SER A 312 -34.78 40.07 57.30
CA SER A 312 -35.85 39.15 57.79
C SER A 312 -36.89 38.75 56.72
N LYS A 313 -37.38 37.50 56.61
CA LYS A 313 -37.35 36.28 57.44
C LYS A 313 -37.40 35.02 56.55
N LYS A 314 -36.67 33.96 56.95
CA LYS A 314 -37.13 32.54 56.91
C LYS A 314 -37.81 32.26 58.28
N PRO A 315 -38.62 31.20 58.51
CA PRO A 315 -38.46 29.81 58.02
C PRO A 315 -39.80 29.09 57.70
N SER A 316 -39.82 27.98 56.96
CA SER A 316 -39.77 26.53 57.34
C SER A 316 -41.10 25.83 56.99
N GLU A 317 -40.96 24.72 56.26
CA GLU A 317 -41.63 23.43 56.45
C GLU A 317 -43.10 23.41 56.92
N ARG A 318 -43.97 22.93 56.04
CA ARG A 318 -44.74 21.69 56.22
C ARG A 318 -44.95 21.04 54.86
#